data_AF-A0A972ZD13-F1
#
_entry.id   AF-A0A972ZD13-F1
#
_cell.length_a   1.000
_cell.length_b   1.000
_cell.length_c   1.000
_cell.angle_alpha   90.00
_cell.angle_beta   90.00
_cell.angle_gamma   90.00
#
_symmetry.space_group_name_H-M   'P 1'
#
loop_
_entity.id
_entity.type
_entity.pdbx_description
1 polymer ?
#
loop_
_entity_poly.entity_id
_entity_poly.type
_entity_poly.pdbx_seq_one_letter_code
_entity_poly.pdbx_strand_id
1 'polypeptide(L)'
;MWWLYLDESGDLGFDFVNAKPSEFFTVCILATSSRETNRQFRYAVKKTLKRKLNHKPKTKRMVEELKATHTSLAVKEYALGLLEDHRFGIYALTLNKKRLFSRLAEDKERVYNYVSRLVIDQIPFEKASDGIHLTIDRSKGPRRIWEFNEYLSHQLEGRIDPSVSLVIEHVDSKCSAGVQFADLFAWGIFQKYEKSDSSWCQAFARRVVYDQQYL
;
A
#
# COMPACT_ATOMS: atom_id res chain seq x y z
N MET A 1 -16.34 -9.84 -5.41
CA MET A 1 -15.17 -9.96 -4.51
C MET A 1 -14.32 -8.70 -4.64
N TRP A 2 -13.86 -8.14 -3.53
CA TRP A 2 -12.92 -7.03 -3.48
C TRP A 2 -11.52 -7.54 -3.13
N TRP A 3 -10.51 -7.06 -3.85
CA TRP A 3 -9.10 -7.29 -3.55
C TRP A 3 -8.46 -5.97 -3.13
N LEU A 4 -7.93 -5.95 -1.91
CA LEU A 4 -7.26 -4.81 -1.30
C LEU A 4 -5.81 -5.18 -1.00
N TYR A 5 -4.90 -4.25 -1.32
CA TYR A 5 -3.48 -4.40 -1.06
C TYR A 5 -2.98 -3.21 -0.28
N LEU A 6 -2.51 -3.44 0.94
CA LEU A 6 -1.99 -2.39 1.83
C LEU A 6 -0.48 -2.45 1.86
N ASP A 7 0.14 -1.30 1.68
CA ASP A 7 1.56 -1.08 1.94
C ASP A 7 1.80 0.33 2.50
N GLU A 8 3.00 0.56 3.03
CA GLU A 8 3.41 1.79 3.67
C GLU A 8 4.68 2.40 3.07
N SER A 9 4.86 3.70 3.26
CA SER A 9 6.12 4.37 2.93
C SER A 9 6.46 5.46 3.94
N GLY A 10 7.75 5.60 4.24
CA GLY A 10 8.25 6.30 5.43
C GLY A 10 8.34 5.35 6.63
N ASP A 11 9.02 5.79 7.67
CA ASP A 11 9.19 5.03 8.92
C ASP A 11 8.31 5.61 10.04
N LEU A 12 8.00 4.82 11.06
CA LEU A 12 7.31 5.29 12.28
C LEU A 12 8.29 5.61 13.41
N GLY A 13 9.42 6.23 13.10
CA GLY A 13 10.32 6.84 14.07
C GLY A 13 9.91 8.27 14.44
N PHE A 14 10.17 8.65 15.69
CA PHE A 14 9.84 9.96 16.24
C PHE A 14 11.03 10.66 16.93
N ASP A 15 12.22 10.05 16.91
CA ASP A 15 13.45 10.71 17.37
C ASP A 15 14.02 11.60 16.26
N PHE A 16 13.43 12.78 16.11
CA PHE A 16 13.83 13.80 15.14
C PHE A 16 15.17 14.47 15.43
N VAL A 17 15.77 14.21 16.60
CA VAL A 17 17.04 14.82 17.01
C VAL A 17 18.20 13.91 16.64
N ASN A 18 18.17 12.64 17.08
CA ASN A 18 19.32 11.75 16.92
C ASN A 18 19.17 10.81 15.71
N ALA A 19 17.99 10.24 15.50
CA ALA A 19 17.76 9.21 14.50
C ALA A 19 17.36 9.76 13.12
N LYS A 20 16.86 11.00 13.06
CA LYS A 20 16.44 11.70 11.83
C LYS A 20 15.51 10.83 10.94
N PRO A 21 14.39 10.33 11.49
CA PRO A 21 13.40 9.61 10.70
C PRO A 21 12.78 10.53 9.64
N SER A 22 12.06 9.94 8.70
CA SER A 22 11.14 10.66 7.80
C SER A 22 10.22 11.61 8.58
N GLU A 23 9.75 12.68 7.95
CA GLU A 23 8.77 13.58 8.59
C GLU A 23 7.35 13.06 8.46
N PHE A 24 7.09 12.34 7.37
CA PHE A 24 5.80 11.79 7.04
C PHE A 24 5.79 10.25 7.07
N PHE A 25 4.61 9.69 7.29
CA PHE A 25 4.36 8.25 7.16
C PHE A 25 3.08 8.05 6.36
N THR A 26 3.16 7.35 5.24
CA THR A 26 2.03 7.13 4.32
C THR A 26 1.57 5.69 4.38
N VAL A 27 0.28 5.47 4.61
CA VAL A 27 -0.38 4.19 4.36
C VAL A 27 -1.17 4.30 3.07
N CYS A 28 -1.02 3.31 2.19
CA CYS A 28 -1.69 3.26 0.89
C CYS A 28 -2.40 1.93 0.71
N ILE A 29 -3.62 1.99 0.18
CA ILE A 29 -4.42 0.83 -0.20
C ILE A 29 -4.77 0.92 -1.68
N LEU A 30 -4.36 -0.11 -2.42
CA LEU A 30 -4.79 -0.38 -3.77
C LEU A 30 -6.03 -1.29 -3.74
N ALA A 31 -7.13 -0.84 -4.34
CA ALA A 31 -8.41 -1.54 -4.31
C ALA A 31 -8.95 -1.84 -5.71
N THR A 32 -9.45 -3.05 -5.93
CA THR A 32 -10.23 -3.40 -7.13
C THR A 32 -11.30 -4.43 -6.80
N SER A 33 -12.45 -4.33 -7.47
CA SER A 33 -13.51 -5.35 -7.44
C SER A 33 -13.52 -6.22 -8.71
N SER A 34 -12.58 -6.00 -9.64
CA SER A 34 -12.47 -6.77 -10.90
C SER A 34 -11.43 -7.88 -10.77
N ARG A 35 -11.86 -9.11 -11.04
CA ARG A 35 -10.99 -10.29 -11.04
C ARG A 35 -9.93 -10.22 -12.14
N GLU A 36 -10.30 -9.62 -13.27
CA GLU A 36 -9.46 -9.38 -14.44
C GLU A 36 -8.34 -8.40 -14.07
N THR A 37 -8.69 -7.28 -13.44
CA THR A 37 -7.72 -6.30 -12.92
C THR A 37 -6.77 -6.93 -11.92
N ASN A 38 -7.30 -7.75 -11.01
CA ASN A 38 -6.46 -8.46 -10.06
C ASN A 38 -5.47 -9.43 -10.72
N ARG A 39 -5.91 -10.16 -11.76
CA ARG A 39 -5.00 -10.99 -12.59
C ARG A 39 -3.98 -10.15 -13.33
N GLN A 40 -4.38 -8.96 -13.79
CA GLN A 40 -3.52 -8.07 -14.54
C GLN A 40 -2.37 -7.51 -13.70
N PHE A 41 -2.56 -7.26 -12.40
CA PHE A 41 -1.44 -6.87 -11.52
C PHE A 41 -0.30 -7.91 -11.57
N ARG A 42 -0.63 -9.20 -11.47
CA ARG A 42 0.36 -10.29 -11.56
C ARG A 42 1.06 -10.33 -12.91
N TYR A 43 0.30 -10.16 -13.99
CA TYR A 43 0.86 -10.09 -15.34
C TYR A 43 1.82 -8.90 -15.49
N ALA A 44 1.40 -7.72 -15.03
CA ALA A 44 2.15 -6.48 -15.17
C ALA A 44 3.48 -6.52 -14.41
N VAL A 45 3.49 -7.00 -13.16
CA VAL A 45 4.72 -7.21 -12.39
C VAL A 45 5.64 -8.21 -13.11
N LYS A 46 5.14 -9.40 -13.44
CA LYS A 46 5.95 -10.44 -14.11
C LYS A 46 6.55 -9.95 -15.43
N LYS A 47 5.76 -9.25 -16.24
CA LYS A 47 6.21 -8.70 -17.53
C LYS A 47 7.23 -7.59 -17.34
N THR A 48 7.05 -6.73 -16.35
CA THR A 48 7.99 -5.65 -16.02
C THR A 48 9.32 -6.21 -15.53
N LEU A 49 9.30 -7.13 -14.58
CA LEU A 49 10.50 -7.82 -14.09
C LEU A 49 11.27 -8.45 -15.26
N LYS A 50 10.58 -9.22 -16.11
CA LYS A 50 11.20 -9.89 -17.27
C LYS A 50 11.80 -8.90 -18.28
N ARG A 51 11.07 -7.84 -18.65
CA ARG A 51 11.44 -6.97 -19.77
C ARG A 51 12.30 -5.77 -19.39
N LYS A 52 12.21 -5.30 -18.14
CA LYS A 52 12.86 -4.07 -17.70
C LYS A 52 13.99 -4.34 -16.72
N LEU A 53 13.79 -5.23 -15.75
CA LEU A 53 14.78 -5.46 -14.69
C LEU A 53 15.71 -6.65 -14.99
N ASN A 54 15.19 -7.71 -15.64
CA ASN A 54 15.91 -8.96 -15.89
C ASN A 54 16.18 -9.22 -17.40
N HIS A 55 16.31 -8.15 -18.20
CA HIS A 55 16.46 -8.26 -19.66
C HIS A 55 17.88 -8.62 -20.13
N LYS A 56 18.90 -8.48 -19.26
CA LYS A 56 20.31 -8.82 -19.57
C LYS A 56 20.69 -10.20 -19.01
N PRO A 57 21.61 -10.96 -19.65
CA PRO A 57 21.89 -12.34 -19.27
C PRO A 57 22.67 -12.49 -17.94
N LYS A 58 22.29 -13.52 -17.17
CA LYS A 58 22.96 -14.39 -16.15
C LYS A 58 24.13 -13.93 -15.27
N THR A 59 24.80 -12.81 -15.47
CA THR A 59 25.91 -12.36 -14.59
C THR A 59 25.45 -11.52 -13.41
N LYS A 60 24.17 -11.13 -13.37
CA LYS A 60 23.56 -10.40 -12.26
C LYS A 60 22.46 -11.22 -11.60
N ARG A 61 22.35 -11.08 -10.28
CA ARG A 61 21.26 -11.65 -9.47
C ARG A 61 19.91 -11.24 -10.07
N MET A 62 19.00 -12.19 -10.23
CA MET A 62 17.65 -11.90 -10.73
C MET A 62 16.89 -11.05 -9.73
N VAL A 63 16.21 -10.03 -10.23
CA VAL A 63 15.28 -9.22 -9.43
C VAL A 63 13.94 -9.96 -9.36
N GLU A 64 13.53 -10.31 -8.14
CA GLU A 64 12.32 -11.10 -7.89
C GLU A 64 11.09 -10.23 -7.63
N GLU A 65 11.29 -8.95 -7.35
CA GLU A 65 10.26 -8.03 -6.86
C GLU A 65 10.42 -6.63 -7.46
N LEU A 66 9.29 -6.00 -7.78
CA LEU A 66 9.23 -4.62 -8.25
C LEU A 66 9.14 -3.66 -7.05
N LYS A 67 10.29 -3.22 -6.52
CA LYS A 67 10.37 -2.27 -5.41
C LYS A 67 10.41 -0.81 -5.87
N ALA A 68 9.68 0.06 -5.20
CA ALA A 68 9.59 1.48 -5.54
C ALA A 68 10.93 2.21 -5.47
N THR A 69 11.68 2.03 -4.39
CA THR A 69 12.95 2.73 -4.12
C THR A 69 14.06 2.38 -5.11
N HIS A 70 14.04 1.17 -5.66
CA HIS A 70 15.07 0.66 -6.59
C HIS A 70 14.62 0.64 -8.05
N THR A 71 13.43 1.18 -8.35
CA THR A 71 12.87 1.21 -9.70
C THR A 71 12.81 2.63 -10.23
N SER A 72 13.36 2.85 -11.43
CA SER A 72 13.32 4.17 -12.09
C SER A 72 11.89 4.55 -12.50
N LEU A 73 11.64 5.85 -12.64
CA LEU A 73 10.34 6.38 -13.06
C LEU A 73 9.83 5.71 -14.35
N ALA A 74 10.68 5.60 -15.37
CA ALA A 74 10.32 4.96 -16.64
C ALA A 74 9.89 3.48 -16.51
N VAL A 75 10.42 2.75 -15.52
CA VAL A 75 10.00 1.36 -15.27
C VAL A 75 8.68 1.31 -14.51
N LYS A 76 8.46 2.24 -13.58
CA LYS A 76 7.17 2.42 -12.88
C LYS A 76 6.05 2.78 -13.87
N GLU A 77 6.31 3.73 -14.76
CA GLU A 77 5.39 4.12 -15.84
C GLU A 77 5.11 2.96 -16.80
N TYR A 78 6.14 2.18 -17.16
CA TYR A 78 5.94 0.97 -17.97
C TYR A 78 5.01 -0.04 -17.29
N ALA A 79 5.18 -0.28 -15.99
CA ALA A 79 4.32 -1.20 -15.24
C ALA A 79 2.88 -0.69 -15.16
N LEU A 80 2.70 0.61 -14.90
CA LEU A 80 1.39 1.26 -14.84
C LEU A 80 0.68 1.29 -16.20
N GLY A 81 1.41 1.48 -17.29
CA GLY A 81 0.86 1.44 -18.65
C GLY A 81 0.25 0.08 -19.00
N LEU A 82 0.76 -1.02 -18.41
CA LEU A 82 0.14 -2.35 -18.56
C LEU A 82 -1.23 -2.47 -17.86
N LEU A 83 -1.62 -1.48 -17.05
CA LEU A 83 -2.89 -1.41 -16.32
C LEU A 83 -3.81 -0.31 -16.88
N GLU A 84 -3.53 0.25 -18.06
CA GLU A 84 -4.24 1.40 -18.59
C GLU A 84 -5.76 1.20 -18.68
N ASP A 85 -6.18 0.06 -19.21
CA ASP A 85 -7.60 -0.30 -19.43
C ASP A 85 -8.28 -0.91 -18.20
N HIS A 86 -7.58 -0.98 -17.06
CA HIS A 86 -8.06 -1.69 -15.88
C HIS A 86 -8.46 -0.72 -14.77
N ARG A 87 -9.59 -1.00 -14.13
CA ARG A 87 -10.18 -0.14 -13.09
C ARG A 87 -9.75 -0.57 -11.70
N PHE A 88 -9.12 0.35 -10.98
CA PHE A 88 -8.74 0.21 -9.59
C PHE A 88 -8.70 1.61 -8.96
N GLY A 89 -8.83 1.66 -7.63
CA GLY A 89 -8.73 2.88 -6.84
C GLY A 89 -7.52 2.84 -5.92
N ILE A 90 -6.93 4.00 -5.70
CA ILE A 90 -5.85 4.22 -4.74
C ILE A 90 -6.39 5.09 -3.61
N TYR A 91 -6.23 4.62 -2.38
CA TYR A 91 -6.63 5.31 -1.15
C TYR A 91 -5.39 5.47 -0.29
N ALA A 92 -5.07 6.69 0.13
CA ALA A 92 -3.89 6.94 0.95
C ALA A 92 -4.14 7.99 2.02
N LEU A 93 -3.45 7.81 3.16
CA LEU A 93 -3.39 8.81 4.21
C LEU A 93 -1.93 8.98 4.63
N THR A 94 -1.49 10.23 4.67
CA THR A 94 -0.13 10.58 5.05
C THR A 94 -0.13 11.30 6.40
N LEU A 95 0.38 10.64 7.43
CA LEU A 95 0.56 11.20 8.77
C LEU A 95 1.74 12.19 8.78
N ASN A 96 1.53 13.42 9.25
CA ASN A 96 2.62 14.30 9.66
C ASN A 96 3.06 13.98 11.09
N LYS A 97 4.22 13.35 11.22
CA LYS A 97 4.69 12.85 12.52
C LYS A 97 5.12 13.97 13.47
N LYS A 98 5.49 15.16 12.95
CA LYS A 98 5.86 16.32 13.78
C LYS A 98 4.68 16.92 14.53
N ARG A 99 3.46 16.68 14.05
CA ARG A 99 2.22 17.18 14.65
C ARG A 99 1.52 16.15 15.54
N LEU A 100 2.09 14.95 15.67
CA LEU A 100 1.57 13.92 16.57
C LEU A 100 1.95 14.24 18.03
N PHE A 101 0.98 14.11 18.94
CA PHE A 101 1.25 14.25 20.37
C PHE A 101 2.30 13.25 20.84
N SER A 102 3.28 13.71 21.63
CA SER A 102 4.43 12.91 22.08
C SER A 102 4.06 11.60 22.75
N ARG A 103 2.99 11.58 23.55
CA ARG A 103 2.50 10.36 24.22
C ARG A 103 2.01 9.28 23.23
N LEU A 104 1.48 9.67 22.08
CA LEU A 104 1.05 8.72 21.04
C LEU A 104 2.25 8.18 20.25
N ALA A 105 3.33 8.95 20.15
CA ALA A 105 4.56 8.55 19.48
C ALA A 105 5.30 7.39 20.17
N GLU A 106 4.98 7.12 21.44
CA GLU A 106 5.55 6.00 22.21
C GLU A 106 5.05 4.63 21.73
N ASP A 107 3.86 4.56 21.13
CA ASP A 107 3.23 3.32 20.68
C ASP A 107 3.07 3.30 19.15
N LYS A 108 4.18 2.95 18.46
CA LYS A 108 4.26 2.89 17.00
C LYS A 108 3.22 1.95 16.38
N GLU A 109 2.94 0.83 17.04
CA GLU A 109 1.97 -0.15 16.53
C GLU A 109 0.56 0.42 16.60
N ARG A 110 0.18 1.06 17.71
CA ARG A 110 -1.12 1.71 17.80
C ARG A 110 -1.28 2.84 16.79
N VAL A 111 -0.23 3.61 16.53
CA VAL A 111 -0.23 4.64 15.46
C VAL A 111 -0.44 3.99 14.10
N TYR A 112 0.30 2.93 13.77
CA TYR A 112 0.14 2.18 12.52
C TYR A 112 -1.29 1.67 12.35
N ASN A 113 -1.84 1.01 13.37
CA ASN A 113 -3.19 0.45 13.35
C ASN A 113 -4.23 1.54 13.12
N TYR A 114 -4.10 2.66 13.83
CA TYR A 114 -5.02 3.78 13.71
C TYR A 114 -4.99 4.44 12.33
N VAL A 115 -3.79 4.76 11.81
CA VAL A 115 -3.65 5.35 10.47
C VAL A 115 -4.18 4.39 9.39
N SER A 116 -3.88 3.09 9.50
CA SER A 116 -4.37 2.08 8.58
C SER A 116 -5.90 2.01 8.57
N ARG A 117 -6.52 2.00 9.77
CA ARG A 117 -7.97 2.08 9.91
C ARG A 117 -8.55 3.32 9.23
N LEU A 118 -7.96 4.51 9.44
CA LEU A 118 -8.48 5.73 8.83
C LEU A 118 -8.53 5.68 7.30
N VAL A 119 -7.55 5.03 6.64
CA VAL A 119 -7.57 4.80 5.18
C VAL A 119 -8.66 3.80 4.80
N ILE A 120 -8.74 2.69 5.53
CA ILE A 120 -9.75 1.62 5.35
C ILE A 120 -11.16 2.20 5.49
N ASP A 121 -11.36 3.18 6.37
CA ASP A 121 -12.63 3.87 6.60
C ASP A 121 -13.15 4.59 5.34
N GLN A 122 -12.28 4.91 4.38
CA GLN A 122 -12.64 5.57 3.13
C GLN A 122 -13.09 4.61 2.02
N ILE A 123 -12.90 3.30 2.21
CA ILE A 123 -13.28 2.29 1.22
C ILE A 123 -14.77 1.96 1.39
N PRO A 124 -15.60 2.03 0.33
CA PRO A 124 -17.05 1.82 0.43
C PRO A 124 -17.40 0.32 0.47
N PHE A 125 -17.07 -0.34 1.59
CA PHE A 125 -17.31 -1.78 1.81
C PHE A 125 -18.78 -2.18 1.75
N GLU A 126 -19.68 -1.22 1.94
CA GLU A 126 -21.13 -1.40 1.85
C GLU A 126 -21.57 -1.78 0.42
N LYS A 127 -20.67 -1.64 -0.58
CA LYS A 127 -20.85 -2.09 -1.96
C LYS A 127 -20.27 -3.47 -2.26
N ALA A 128 -19.66 -4.13 -1.27
CA ALA A 128 -19.15 -5.49 -1.45
C ALA A 128 -20.30 -6.51 -1.34
N SER A 129 -20.42 -7.42 -2.32
CA SER A 129 -21.49 -8.43 -2.36
C SER A 129 -21.02 -9.87 -2.10
N ASP A 130 -19.74 -10.18 -2.32
CA ASP A 130 -19.26 -11.58 -2.27
C ASP A 130 -18.24 -11.80 -1.15
N GLY A 131 -17.27 -10.89 -1.02
CA GLY A 131 -16.15 -11.05 -0.10
C GLY A 131 -15.13 -9.93 -0.27
N ILE A 132 -14.28 -9.77 0.74
CA ILE A 132 -13.20 -8.80 0.83
C ILE A 132 -11.93 -9.57 1.20
N HIS A 133 -10.90 -9.42 0.38
CA HIS A 133 -9.59 -9.98 0.63
C HIS A 133 -8.57 -8.85 0.78
N LEU A 134 -8.11 -8.62 2.00
CA LEU A 134 -7.09 -7.63 2.35
C LEU A 134 -5.74 -8.31 2.54
N THR A 135 -4.83 -8.04 1.61
CA THR A 135 -3.45 -8.53 1.64
C THR A 135 -2.51 -7.40 2.03
N ILE A 136 -1.66 -7.64 3.03
CA ILE A 136 -0.79 -6.62 3.64
C ILE A 136 0.67 -7.05 3.51
N ASP A 137 1.60 -6.11 3.25
CA ASP A 137 3.02 -6.44 3.32
C ASP A 137 3.43 -6.87 4.72
N ARG A 138 4.19 -7.96 4.80
CA ARG A 138 4.56 -8.57 6.07
C ARG A 138 5.73 -7.82 6.72
N SER A 139 5.42 -6.79 7.49
CA SER A 139 6.41 -6.04 8.28
C SER A 139 6.47 -6.43 9.78
N LYS A 140 5.57 -7.31 10.24
CA LYS A 140 5.32 -7.58 11.68
C LYS A 140 5.53 -9.04 12.09
N GLY A 141 5.83 -9.23 13.38
CA GLY A 141 5.87 -10.56 14.01
C GLY A 141 4.46 -11.16 14.20
N PRO A 142 4.33 -12.49 14.38
CA PRO A 142 3.03 -13.18 14.38
C PRO A 142 2.00 -12.62 15.36
N ARG A 143 2.44 -12.26 16.58
CA ARG A 143 1.55 -11.68 17.60
C ARG A 143 0.96 -10.34 17.14
N ARG A 144 1.78 -9.45 16.58
CA ARG A 144 1.35 -8.13 16.10
C ARG A 144 0.44 -8.24 14.87
N ILE A 145 0.69 -9.24 14.01
CA ILE A 145 -0.21 -9.57 12.90
C ILE A 145 -1.60 -9.96 13.44
N TRP A 146 -1.66 -10.82 14.45
CA TRP A 146 -2.91 -11.22 15.05
C TRP A 146 -3.64 -10.02 15.70
N GLU A 147 -2.95 -9.24 16.53
CA GLU A 147 -3.51 -8.04 17.18
C GLU A 147 -4.04 -7.02 16.15
N PHE A 148 -3.32 -6.83 15.03
CA PHE A 148 -3.76 -5.97 13.93
C PHE A 148 -5.00 -6.50 13.23
N ASN A 149 -5.02 -7.80 12.92
CA ASN A 149 -6.14 -8.44 12.23
C ASN A 149 -7.41 -8.40 13.08
N GLU A 150 -7.33 -8.73 14.37
CA GLU A 150 -8.45 -8.63 15.30
C GLU A 150 -8.97 -7.19 15.39
N TYR A 151 -8.06 -6.22 15.56
CA TYR A 151 -8.41 -4.81 15.61
C TYR A 151 -9.20 -4.39 14.37
N LEU A 152 -8.68 -4.65 13.16
CA LEU A 152 -9.38 -4.28 11.93
C LEU A 152 -10.70 -5.01 11.75
N SER A 153 -10.76 -6.30 12.09
CA SER A 153 -11.97 -7.11 11.91
C SER A 153 -13.11 -6.53 12.76
N HIS A 154 -12.84 -6.17 14.02
CA HIS A 154 -13.82 -5.50 14.88
C HIS A 154 -14.23 -4.12 14.38
N GLN A 155 -13.32 -3.34 13.80
CA GLN A 155 -13.68 -2.03 13.22
C GLN A 155 -14.57 -2.18 11.97
N LEU A 156 -14.44 -3.27 11.23
CA LEU A 156 -15.15 -3.51 9.99
C LEU A 156 -16.46 -4.28 10.14
N GLU A 157 -16.66 -4.96 11.27
CA GLU A 157 -17.85 -5.79 11.56
C GLU A 157 -19.17 -5.03 11.36
N GLY A 158 -19.22 -3.74 11.73
CA GLY A 158 -20.42 -2.90 11.56
C GLY A 158 -20.59 -2.28 10.16
N ARG A 159 -19.62 -2.48 9.25
CA ARG A 159 -19.59 -1.88 7.90
C ARG A 159 -19.75 -2.90 6.78
N ILE A 160 -19.49 -4.16 7.07
CA ILE A 160 -19.55 -5.26 6.12
C ILE A 160 -20.85 -6.03 6.37
N ASP A 161 -21.59 -6.34 5.30
CA ASP A 161 -22.75 -7.22 5.42
C ASP A 161 -22.32 -8.58 6.02
N PRO A 162 -23.01 -9.14 7.03
CA PRO A 162 -22.61 -10.38 7.68
C PRO A 162 -22.45 -11.59 6.73
N SER A 163 -23.05 -11.55 5.54
CA SER A 163 -22.90 -12.58 4.50
C SER A 163 -21.60 -12.45 3.68
N VAL A 164 -20.93 -11.30 3.76
CA VAL A 164 -19.70 -11.00 3.02
C VAL A 164 -18.50 -11.43 3.85
N SER A 165 -17.72 -12.38 3.33
CA SER A 165 -16.50 -12.84 3.98
C SER A 165 -15.40 -11.77 4.02
N LEU A 166 -14.72 -11.63 5.16
CA LEU A 166 -13.51 -10.80 5.30
C LEU A 166 -12.30 -11.71 5.56
N VAL A 167 -11.28 -11.60 4.71
CA VAL A 167 -10.00 -12.29 4.87
C VAL A 167 -8.89 -11.25 4.96
N ILE A 168 -8.13 -11.26 6.05
CA ILE A 168 -6.95 -10.40 6.24
C ILE A 168 -5.70 -11.27 6.32
N GLU A 169 -4.78 -11.11 5.38
CA GLU A 169 -3.53 -11.87 5.32
C GLU A 169 -2.31 -10.95 5.22
N HIS A 170 -1.19 -11.41 5.79
CA HIS A 170 0.10 -10.74 5.71
C HIS A 170 1.05 -11.63 4.93
N VAL A 171 1.57 -11.14 3.81
CA VAL A 171 2.38 -11.93 2.87
C VAL A 171 3.69 -11.21 2.59
N ASP A 172 4.71 -11.98 2.23
CA ASP A 172 5.94 -11.41 1.67
C ASP A 172 5.60 -10.71 0.34
N SER A 173 5.93 -9.42 0.21
CA SER A 173 5.65 -8.60 -0.98
C SER A 173 6.06 -9.27 -2.29
N LYS A 174 7.14 -10.07 -2.32
CA LYS A 174 7.56 -10.80 -3.53
C LYS A 174 6.51 -11.79 -4.03
N CYS A 175 5.62 -12.26 -3.15
CA CYS A 175 4.55 -13.20 -3.46
C CYS A 175 3.25 -12.50 -3.89
N SER A 176 3.14 -11.17 -3.72
CA SER A 176 1.93 -10.42 -4.04
C SER A 176 2.23 -9.23 -4.96
N ALA A 177 1.84 -9.38 -6.23
CA ALA A 177 1.96 -8.28 -7.20
C ALA A 177 1.10 -7.07 -6.83
N GLY A 178 -0.01 -7.26 -6.12
CA GLY A 178 -0.85 -6.17 -5.65
C GLY A 178 -0.16 -5.36 -4.55
N VAL A 179 0.51 -6.02 -3.61
CA VAL A 179 1.35 -5.36 -2.59
C VAL A 179 2.49 -4.60 -3.27
N GLN A 180 3.17 -5.19 -4.26
CA GLN A 180 4.22 -4.47 -5.00
C GLN A 180 3.69 -3.20 -5.71
N PHE A 181 2.46 -3.21 -6.24
CA PHE A 181 1.87 -1.98 -6.77
C PHE A 181 1.50 -0.99 -5.65
N ALA A 182 1.01 -1.49 -4.50
CA ALA A 182 0.76 -0.65 -3.34
C ALA A 182 2.05 0.04 -2.86
N ASP A 183 3.21 -0.64 -2.81
CA ASP A 183 4.54 -0.04 -2.55
C ASP A 183 4.82 1.11 -3.52
N LEU A 184 4.66 0.88 -4.83
CA LEU A 184 4.90 1.91 -5.84
C LEU A 184 4.04 3.16 -5.58
N PHE A 185 2.76 2.98 -5.28
CA PHE A 185 1.84 4.09 -5.05
C PHE A 185 2.09 4.79 -3.70
N ALA A 186 2.31 4.02 -2.62
CA ALA A 186 2.67 4.51 -1.30
C ALA A 186 3.91 5.40 -1.37
N TRP A 187 4.95 4.92 -2.06
CA TRP A 187 6.19 5.66 -2.25
C TRP A 187 5.97 6.96 -3.03
N GLY A 188 5.17 6.94 -4.09
CA GLY A 188 4.86 8.15 -4.88
C GLY A 188 4.13 9.22 -4.10
N ILE A 189 3.12 8.81 -3.33
CA ILE A 189 2.35 9.71 -2.47
C ILE A 189 3.25 10.22 -1.34
N PHE A 190 4.05 9.36 -0.73
CA PHE A 190 5.02 9.75 0.28
C PHE A 190 6.05 10.77 -0.22
N GLN A 191 6.64 10.58 -1.42
CA GLN A 191 7.58 11.56 -1.98
C GLN A 191 6.94 12.94 -2.19
N LYS A 192 5.64 13.00 -2.52
CA LYS A 192 4.87 14.25 -2.65
C LYS A 192 4.91 15.06 -1.37
N TYR A 193 4.73 14.42 -0.21
CA TYR A 193 4.72 15.09 1.09
C TYR A 193 6.13 15.29 1.67
N GLU A 194 6.97 14.26 1.62
CA GLU A 194 8.31 14.28 2.22
C GLU A 194 9.29 15.19 1.48
N LYS A 195 9.22 15.23 0.16
CA LYS A 195 10.21 15.93 -0.68
C LYS A 195 9.62 16.93 -1.66
N SER A 196 8.31 17.14 -1.62
CA SER A 196 7.59 17.94 -2.64
C SER A 196 7.79 17.41 -4.07
N ASP A 197 8.11 16.11 -4.23
CA ASP A 197 8.30 15.47 -5.53
C ASP A 197 7.02 14.73 -5.94
N SER A 198 6.31 15.31 -6.92
CA SER A 198 5.07 14.75 -7.46
C SER A 198 5.25 14.00 -8.79
N SER A 199 6.49 13.82 -9.26
CA SER A 199 6.77 13.24 -10.59
C SER A 199 6.08 11.90 -10.81
N TRP A 200 6.17 11.00 -9.83
CA TRP A 200 5.51 9.70 -9.91
C TRP A 200 4.01 9.76 -9.63
N CYS A 201 3.55 10.55 -8.65
CA CYS A 201 2.13 10.59 -8.30
C CYS A 201 1.26 11.21 -9.39
N GLN A 202 1.80 12.11 -10.20
CA GLN A 202 1.12 12.64 -11.39
C GLN A 202 0.73 11.53 -12.38
N ALA A 203 1.57 10.50 -12.56
CA ALA A 203 1.31 9.42 -13.52
C ALA A 203 0.06 8.57 -13.20
N PHE A 204 -0.30 8.47 -11.92
CA PHE A 204 -1.47 7.71 -11.47
C PHE A 204 -2.55 8.57 -10.81
N ALA A 205 -2.45 9.90 -10.84
CA ALA A 205 -3.38 10.82 -10.18
C ALA A 205 -4.86 10.54 -10.53
N ARG A 206 -5.16 10.18 -11.80
CA ARG A 206 -6.52 9.83 -12.24
C ARG A 206 -7.14 8.61 -11.56
N ARG A 207 -6.34 7.84 -10.83
CA ARG A 207 -6.75 6.62 -10.11
C ARG A 207 -6.78 6.81 -8.60
N VAL A 208 -6.35 7.97 -8.11
CA VAL A 208 -6.43 8.33 -6.69
C VAL A 208 -7.89 8.69 -6.37
N VAL A 209 -8.50 7.90 -5.50
CA VAL A 209 -9.86 8.12 -5.00
C VAL A 209 -9.82 8.92 -3.71
N TYR A 210 -8.81 8.68 -2.87
CA TYR A 210 -8.59 9.37 -1.61
C TYR A 210 -7.09 9.57 -1.37
N ASP A 211 -6.67 10.80 -1.11
CA ASP A 211 -5.32 11.17 -0.67
C ASP A 211 -5.45 12.39 0.25
N GLN A 212 -5.17 12.20 1.53
CA GLN A 212 -5.22 13.26 2.54
C GLN A 212 -3.99 13.23 3.43
N GLN A 213 -3.61 14.40 3.92
CA GLN A 213 -2.65 14.52 5.01
C GLN A 213 -3.41 14.50 6.34
N TYR A 214 -2.97 13.66 7.27
CA TYR A 214 -3.48 13.64 8.64
C TYR A 214 -2.45 14.25 9.60
N LEU A 215 -2.94 15.26 10.34
CA LEU A 215 -2.14 16.18 11.14
C LEU A 215 -1.18 17.00 10.27
#